data_AF-A0A9D6XT96-F1
#
_entry.id   AF-A0A9D6XT96-F1
#
_cell.length_a   1.000
_cell.length_b   1.000
_cell.length_c   1.000
_cell.angle_alpha   90.00
_cell.angle_beta   90.00
_cell.angle_gamma   90.00
#
_symmetry.space_group_name_H-M   'P 1'
#
loop_
_entity.id
_entity.type
_entity.pdbx_description
1 polymer ?
#
loop_
_entity_poly.entity_id
_entity_poly.type
_entity_poly.pdbx_seq_one_letter_code
_entity_poly.pdbx_strand_id
1 'polypeptide(L)'
;MKRMRALTRREFISTTAVAAGATLVPGMIRKAEARAAAAGNSTKLGAVALKAQPFPLRDDRMGPGLFAQAMEAYQKYLDFLPADRMLYSFRVTAGLGSSAEPVGGWEKPDCELRGHFTGGHILTALALMHASTGEKTFKAKGDAMVAEFAKCQKALGGGNLGAYPTELYDRRRDGCKVWAPFYTLHKFTAGHLDMYTHCGNDQALKVAEKMARWVGDWTRPLREEHMQRVLNVEHGVMLEGLCNLHPVTGKEEYRKTANRFDHQRIFAPLAEGRDELKGVHA
;
A
#
# COMPACT_ATOMS: atom_id res chain seq x y z
N MET A 1 -47.24 -30.25 34.73
CA MET A 1 -46.02 -30.08 33.91
C MET A 1 -46.36 -29.35 32.61
N LYS A 2 -46.04 -28.05 32.51
CA LYS A 2 -46.07 -27.27 31.26
C LYS A 2 -44.67 -26.67 31.10
N ARG A 3 -43.93 -27.10 30.08
CA ARG A 3 -42.59 -26.58 29.77
C ARG A 3 -42.73 -25.16 29.22
N MET A 4 -42.09 -24.18 29.85
CA MET A 4 -41.89 -22.85 29.27
C MET A 4 -40.97 -22.96 28.06
N ARG A 5 -41.40 -22.40 26.94
CA ARG A 5 -40.64 -22.35 25.67
C ARG A 5 -39.61 -21.23 25.81
N ALA A 6 -38.33 -21.55 25.65
CA ALA A 6 -37.27 -20.54 25.64
C ALA A 6 -37.33 -19.74 24.33
N LEU A 7 -37.40 -18.41 24.43
CA LEU A 7 -37.31 -17.49 23.30
C LEU A 7 -35.93 -17.60 22.64
N THR A 8 -35.90 -17.65 21.32
CA THR A 8 -34.64 -17.76 20.58
C THR A 8 -34.05 -16.38 20.29
N ARG A 9 -32.72 -16.30 20.12
CA ARG A 9 -31.99 -15.04 19.82
C ARG A 9 -32.52 -14.27 18.59
N ARG A 10 -33.28 -14.93 17.71
CA ARG A 10 -33.91 -14.32 16.53
C ARG A 10 -35.19 -13.54 16.85
N GLU A 11 -35.87 -13.85 17.94
CA GLU A 11 -37.12 -13.19 18.37
C GLU A 11 -36.86 -11.93 19.22
N PHE A 12 -35.64 -11.78 19.78
CA PHE A 12 -35.23 -10.60 20.54
C PHE A 12 -34.86 -9.39 19.65
N ILE A 13 -34.48 -9.63 18.39
CA ILE A 13 -33.97 -8.57 17.50
C ILE A 13 -35.08 -7.92 16.65
N SER A 14 -36.30 -8.48 16.61
CA SER A 14 -37.40 -7.95 15.78
C SER A 14 -38.31 -6.94 16.48
N THR A 15 -38.05 -6.55 17.73
CA THR A 15 -38.92 -5.64 18.50
C THR A 15 -38.18 -4.43 19.05
N THR A 16 -37.76 -3.53 18.17
CA THR A 16 -37.76 -2.08 18.48
C THR A 16 -37.64 -1.28 17.19
N ALA A 17 -38.77 -0.92 16.61
CA ALA A 17 -38.87 0.13 15.60
C ALA A 17 -40.11 1.01 15.90
N VAL A 18 -39.80 2.26 16.26
CA VAL A 18 -40.54 3.51 16.01
C VAL A 18 -41.79 3.84 16.86
N ALA A 19 -41.71 4.96 17.58
CA ALA A 19 -42.76 5.97 17.66
C ALA A 19 -42.15 7.39 17.75
N ALA A 20 -42.71 8.31 16.98
CA ALA A 20 -42.18 9.63 16.59
C ALA A 20 -42.47 10.77 17.59
N GLY A 21 -41.76 11.89 17.43
CA GLY A 21 -42.11 13.17 18.06
C GLY A 21 -41.20 14.32 17.61
N ALA A 22 -41.64 15.09 16.61
CA ALA A 22 -41.00 16.32 16.18
C ALA A 22 -41.27 17.46 17.17
N THR A 23 -40.23 18.24 17.55
CA THR A 23 -40.18 19.72 17.58
C THR A 23 -38.92 20.22 18.31
N LEU A 24 -38.38 21.36 17.83
CA LEU A 24 -37.30 22.22 18.37
C LEU A 24 -35.85 21.95 17.92
N VAL A 25 -35.58 22.38 16.67
CA VAL A 25 -34.25 22.74 16.15
C VAL A 25 -33.98 24.22 16.48
N PRO A 26 -33.12 24.52 17.47
CA PRO A 26 -31.92 25.32 17.14
C PRO A 26 -30.63 24.85 17.85
N GLY A 27 -30.70 23.83 18.72
CA GLY A 27 -29.55 23.41 19.55
C GLY A 27 -28.60 22.40 18.92
N MET A 28 -29.04 21.66 17.90
CA MET A 28 -28.25 20.56 17.30
C MET A 28 -27.25 21.04 16.23
N ILE A 29 -27.54 22.14 15.52
CA ILE A 29 -26.61 22.69 14.52
C ILE A 29 -25.37 23.30 15.20
N ARG A 30 -25.54 23.98 16.35
CA ARG A 30 -24.42 24.51 17.15
C ARG A 30 -23.50 23.42 17.73
N LYS A 31 -24.00 22.22 18.02
CA LYS A 31 -23.17 21.10 18.51
C LYS A 31 -22.36 20.43 17.40
N ALA A 32 -22.86 20.43 16.16
CA ALA A 32 -22.11 19.94 15.00
C ALA A 32 -20.96 20.90 14.64
N GLU A 33 -21.21 22.21 14.65
CA GLU A 33 -20.18 23.23 14.41
C GLU A 33 -19.13 23.30 15.54
N ALA A 34 -19.54 23.11 16.80
CA ALA A 34 -18.61 23.03 17.94
C ALA A 34 -17.73 21.77 17.93
N ARG A 35 -18.24 20.64 17.41
CA ARG A 35 -17.43 19.41 17.21
C ARG A 35 -16.47 19.54 16.02
N ALA A 36 -16.88 20.21 14.94
CA ALA A 36 -15.99 20.52 13.82
C ALA A 36 -14.87 21.49 14.24
N ALA A 37 -15.16 22.47 15.11
CA ALA A 37 -14.15 23.36 15.68
C ALA A 37 -13.19 22.63 16.65
N ALA A 38 -13.67 21.62 17.38
CA ALA A 38 -12.82 20.77 18.23
C ALA A 38 -11.93 19.80 17.42
N ALA A 39 -12.35 19.40 16.21
CA ALA A 39 -11.53 18.62 15.28
C ALA A 39 -10.34 19.42 14.69
N GLY A 40 -10.33 20.75 14.86
CA GLY A 40 -9.19 21.63 14.54
C GLY A 40 -8.03 21.56 15.53
N ASN A 41 -8.21 20.92 16.69
CA ASN A 41 -7.12 20.60 17.60
C ASN A 41 -6.61 19.20 17.28
N SER A 42 -5.60 19.12 16.40
CA SER A 42 -4.74 17.95 16.33
C SER A 42 -4.04 17.79 17.68
N THR A 43 -4.70 17.09 18.62
CA THR A 43 -4.02 16.52 19.77
C THR A 43 -2.87 15.70 19.20
N LYS A 44 -1.64 16.12 19.47
CA LYS A 44 -0.44 15.30 19.26
C LYS A 44 -0.73 13.99 19.98
N LEU A 45 -1.17 12.96 19.24
CA LEU A 45 -1.21 11.60 19.74
C LEU A 45 0.23 11.30 20.14
N GLY A 46 0.51 11.29 21.44
CA GLY A 46 1.84 10.98 21.96
C GLY A 46 2.27 9.61 21.45
N ALA A 47 3.59 9.41 21.29
CA ALA A 47 4.12 8.11 20.91
C ALA A 47 3.60 7.04 21.88
N VAL A 48 2.81 6.10 21.36
CA VAL A 48 2.31 4.96 22.14
C VAL A 48 3.44 3.93 22.23
N ALA A 49 3.86 3.59 23.44
CA ALA A 49 4.85 2.53 23.64
C ALA A 49 4.30 1.19 23.12
N LEU A 50 5.02 0.55 22.20
CA LEU A 50 4.66 -0.78 21.71
C LEU A 50 4.72 -1.79 22.86
N LYS A 51 3.61 -2.48 23.11
CA LYS A 51 3.51 -3.52 24.16
C LYS A 51 4.00 -4.90 23.70
N ALA A 52 4.11 -5.11 22.40
CA ALA A 52 4.58 -6.32 21.77
C ALA A 52 5.31 -5.98 20.47
N GLN A 53 6.26 -6.82 20.09
CA GLN A 53 6.98 -6.72 18.81
C GLN A 53 6.89 -8.08 18.10
N PRO A 54 6.79 -8.09 16.76
CA PRO A 54 6.90 -9.34 16.02
C PRO A 54 8.32 -9.92 16.17
N PHE A 55 8.42 -11.25 16.19
CA PHE A 55 9.71 -11.90 16.07
C PHE A 55 10.32 -11.59 14.70
N PRO A 56 11.61 -11.25 14.61
CA PRO A 56 12.28 -11.14 13.33
C PRO A 56 12.19 -12.47 12.56
N LEU A 57 11.88 -12.43 11.26
CA LEU A 57 11.79 -13.63 10.42
C LEU A 57 13.08 -14.47 10.44
N ARG A 58 14.23 -13.81 10.65
CA ARG A 58 15.52 -14.50 10.76
C ARG A 58 15.68 -15.33 12.03
N ASP A 59 14.85 -15.11 13.05
CA ASP A 59 14.92 -15.76 14.35
C ASP A 59 13.92 -16.93 14.48
N ASP A 60 13.02 -17.11 13.50
CA ASP A 60 12.09 -18.23 13.44
C ASP A 60 12.32 -19.05 12.16
N ARG A 61 12.55 -20.35 12.31
CA ARG A 61 12.78 -21.28 11.20
C ARG A 61 11.69 -22.31 11.17
N MET A 62 11.09 -22.44 10.00
CA MET A 62 9.98 -23.35 9.81
C MET A 62 10.42 -24.80 9.97
N GLY A 63 9.83 -25.49 10.94
CA GLY A 63 9.98 -26.94 11.07
C GLY A 63 9.25 -27.70 9.94
N PRO A 64 9.49 -29.00 9.79
CA PRO A 64 8.81 -29.83 8.80
C PRO A 64 7.29 -29.75 8.92
N GLY A 65 6.58 -29.60 7.80
CA GLY A 65 5.11 -29.56 7.77
C GLY A 65 4.55 -28.87 6.52
N LEU A 66 3.23 -28.65 6.50
CA LEU A 66 2.53 -28.04 5.36
C LEU A 66 3.10 -26.67 4.98
N PHE A 67 3.44 -25.84 5.96
CA PHE A 67 3.97 -24.51 5.68
C PHE A 67 5.40 -24.55 5.11
N ALA A 68 6.24 -25.49 5.55
CA ALA A 68 7.56 -25.70 4.96
C ALA A 68 7.46 -26.16 3.50
N GLN A 69 6.53 -27.09 3.20
CA GLN A 69 6.28 -27.53 1.82
C GLN A 69 5.78 -26.39 0.93
N ALA A 70 4.90 -25.53 1.45
CA ALA A 70 4.44 -24.34 0.73
C ALA A 70 5.60 -23.36 0.48
N MET A 71 6.47 -23.15 1.47
CA MET A 71 7.66 -22.30 1.34
C MET A 71 8.64 -22.86 0.29
N GLU A 72 8.88 -24.17 0.26
CA GLU A 72 9.70 -24.84 -0.77
C GLU A 72 9.11 -24.69 -2.18
N ALA A 73 7.79 -24.85 -2.34
CA ALA A 73 7.13 -24.62 -3.61
C ALA A 73 7.29 -23.16 -4.06
N TYR A 74 7.19 -22.21 -3.13
CA TYR A 74 7.38 -20.79 -3.42
C TYR A 74 8.83 -20.44 -3.77
N GLN A 75 9.82 -21.06 -3.11
CA GLN A 75 11.24 -20.93 -3.48
C GLN A 75 11.48 -21.34 -4.94
N LYS A 76 10.96 -22.50 -5.35
CA LYS A 76 11.04 -22.97 -6.75
C LYS A 76 10.38 -21.99 -7.72
N TYR A 77 9.25 -21.40 -7.34
CA TYR A 77 8.60 -20.37 -8.14
C TYR A 77 9.45 -19.11 -8.28
N LEU A 78 10.05 -18.62 -7.18
CA LEU A 78 10.94 -17.46 -7.21
C LEU A 78 12.19 -17.72 -8.05
N ASP A 79 12.75 -18.92 -8.02
CA ASP A 79 13.90 -19.29 -8.85
C ASP A 79 13.53 -19.35 -10.34
N PHE A 80 12.35 -19.86 -10.67
CA PHE A 80 11.85 -19.97 -12.03
C PHE A 80 11.72 -18.63 -12.76
N LEU A 81 11.49 -17.52 -12.04
CA LEU A 81 11.23 -16.20 -12.62
C LEU A 81 12.52 -15.47 -13.04
N PRO A 82 12.84 -15.28 -14.33
CA PRO A 82 14.10 -14.64 -14.71
C PRO A 82 14.07 -13.14 -14.41
N ALA A 83 15.10 -12.63 -13.73
CA ALA A 83 15.18 -11.20 -13.36
C ALA A 83 15.10 -10.28 -14.57
N ASP A 84 15.68 -10.67 -15.71
CA ASP A 84 15.69 -9.88 -16.93
C ASP A 84 14.29 -9.62 -17.49
N ARG A 85 13.39 -10.61 -17.39
CA ARG A 85 11.97 -10.46 -17.77
C ARG A 85 11.23 -9.53 -16.83
N MET A 86 11.54 -9.55 -15.54
CA MET A 86 10.94 -8.65 -14.55
C MET A 86 11.35 -7.19 -14.82
N LEU A 87 12.56 -6.98 -15.33
CA LEU A 87 13.10 -5.64 -15.61
C LEU A 87 12.62 -5.04 -16.92
N TYR A 88 11.99 -5.83 -17.81
CA TYR A 88 11.66 -5.45 -19.17
C TYR A 88 10.91 -4.10 -19.26
N SER A 89 9.74 -3.99 -18.62
CA SER A 89 8.86 -2.82 -18.76
C SER A 89 9.49 -1.55 -18.19
N PHE A 90 10.30 -1.68 -17.15
CA PHE A 90 11.04 -0.55 -16.55
C PHE A 90 12.16 -0.06 -17.45
N ARG A 91 12.92 -0.97 -18.06
CA ARG A 91 13.98 -0.60 -19.00
C ARG A 91 13.44 0.04 -20.27
N VAL A 92 12.37 -0.52 -20.84
CA VAL A 92 11.71 0.04 -22.03
C VAL A 92 11.18 1.45 -21.73
N THR A 93 10.49 1.63 -20.60
CA THR A 93 9.99 2.94 -20.17
C THR A 93 11.12 3.95 -19.95
N ALA A 94 12.26 3.50 -19.41
CA ALA A 94 13.45 4.31 -19.18
C ALA A 94 14.31 4.54 -20.42
N GLY A 95 13.94 4.00 -21.59
CA GLY A 95 14.74 4.11 -22.82
C GLY A 95 16.05 3.31 -22.82
N LEU A 96 16.23 2.35 -21.90
CA LEU A 96 17.46 1.57 -21.76
C LEU A 96 17.50 0.29 -22.62
N GLY A 97 16.38 -0.06 -23.26
CA GLY A 97 16.25 -1.28 -24.09
C GLY A 97 16.22 -2.57 -23.27
N SER A 98 15.65 -3.64 -23.84
CA SER A 98 15.69 -4.99 -23.28
C SER A 98 15.50 -6.02 -24.38
N SER A 99 16.30 -7.10 -24.34
CA SER A 99 16.14 -8.27 -25.20
C SER A 99 15.32 -9.39 -24.55
N ALA A 100 14.85 -9.19 -23.31
CA ALA A 100 14.02 -10.18 -22.62
C ALA A 100 12.64 -10.26 -23.25
N GLU A 101 12.01 -11.43 -23.14
CA GLU A 101 10.57 -11.55 -23.40
C GLU A 101 9.80 -10.90 -22.23
N PRO A 102 8.86 -9.96 -22.50
CA PRO A 102 8.05 -9.37 -21.44
C PRO A 102 7.24 -10.44 -20.69
N VAL A 103 6.90 -10.15 -19.44
CA VAL A 103 5.90 -10.96 -18.73
C VAL A 103 4.52 -10.69 -19.33
N GLY A 104 3.69 -11.72 -19.46
CA GLY A 104 2.33 -11.60 -20.00
C GLY A 104 1.31 -11.13 -18.97
N GLY A 105 0.03 -11.43 -19.20
CA GLY A 105 -1.05 -11.15 -18.25
C GLY A 105 -1.21 -9.65 -17.99
N TRP A 106 -1.23 -9.24 -16.72
CA TRP A 106 -1.29 -7.82 -16.32
C TRP A 106 0.07 -7.11 -16.34
N GLU A 107 1.15 -7.85 -16.65
CA GLU A 107 2.49 -7.30 -16.79
C GLU A 107 2.88 -7.01 -18.25
N LYS A 108 1.99 -7.33 -19.20
CA LYS A 108 2.22 -7.09 -20.62
C LYS A 108 2.49 -5.60 -20.89
N PRO A 109 3.30 -5.26 -21.93
CA PRO A 109 3.76 -3.88 -22.14
C PRO A 109 2.65 -2.83 -22.34
N ASP A 110 1.47 -3.24 -22.81
CA ASP A 110 0.30 -2.38 -23.04
C ASP A 110 -0.69 -2.35 -21.85
N CYS A 111 -0.41 -3.04 -20.74
CA CYS A 111 -1.26 -2.99 -19.55
C CYS A 111 -0.85 -1.82 -18.62
N GLU A 112 -1.82 -1.03 -18.17
CA GLU A 112 -1.59 0.09 -17.24
C GLU A 112 -1.23 -0.37 -15.81
N LEU A 113 -1.50 -1.63 -15.45
CA LEU A 113 -1.13 -2.21 -14.15
C LEU A 113 0.29 -2.82 -14.11
N ARG A 114 0.98 -2.88 -15.26
CA ARG A 114 2.30 -3.50 -15.37
C ARG A 114 3.30 -2.87 -14.39
N GLY A 115 4.26 -3.68 -13.97
CA GLY A 115 5.22 -3.35 -12.94
C GLY A 115 4.80 -3.82 -11.56
N HIS A 116 3.49 -3.92 -11.26
CA HIS A 116 3.01 -4.17 -9.89
C HIS A 116 3.63 -5.42 -9.27
N PHE A 117 3.71 -6.50 -10.05
CA PHE A 117 4.38 -7.72 -9.68
C PHE A 117 5.89 -7.60 -9.88
N THR A 118 6.31 -7.21 -11.10
CA THR A 118 7.70 -7.31 -11.56
C THR A 118 8.68 -6.32 -10.90
N GLY A 119 8.20 -5.17 -10.42
CA GLY A 119 9.02 -4.16 -9.72
C GLY A 119 8.67 -3.94 -8.26
N GLY A 120 7.71 -4.70 -7.73
CA GLY A 120 7.24 -4.56 -6.36
C GLY A 120 7.12 -5.89 -5.63
N HIS A 121 6.05 -6.66 -5.91
CA HIS A 121 5.80 -7.91 -5.20
C HIS A 121 6.96 -8.90 -5.26
N ILE A 122 7.65 -9.00 -6.39
CA ILE A 122 8.79 -9.90 -6.51
C ILE A 122 9.95 -9.50 -5.58
N LEU A 123 10.18 -8.20 -5.35
CA LEU A 123 11.21 -7.73 -4.43
C LEU A 123 10.85 -8.06 -2.98
N THR A 124 9.59 -7.80 -2.57
CA THR A 124 9.08 -8.23 -1.26
C THR A 124 9.26 -9.73 -1.07
N ALA A 125 8.85 -10.53 -2.06
CA ALA A 125 8.93 -11.99 -1.99
C ALA A 125 10.38 -12.49 -1.84
N LEU A 126 11.32 -11.92 -2.59
CA LEU A 126 12.75 -12.25 -2.48
C LEU A 126 13.33 -11.84 -1.12
N ALA A 127 12.96 -10.67 -0.62
CA ALA A 127 13.40 -10.15 0.67
C ALA A 127 12.91 -11.02 1.84
N LEU A 128 11.61 -11.32 1.86
CA LEU A 128 10.99 -12.15 2.89
C LEU A 128 11.48 -13.61 2.83
N MET A 129 11.67 -14.15 1.62
CA MET A 129 12.22 -15.50 1.47
C MET A 129 13.65 -15.57 2.04
N HIS A 130 14.51 -14.61 1.68
CA HIS A 130 15.85 -14.52 2.26
C HIS A 130 15.82 -14.43 3.79
N ALA A 131 14.98 -13.57 4.35
CA ALA A 131 14.88 -13.40 5.80
C ALA A 131 14.40 -14.68 6.51
N SER A 132 13.50 -15.43 5.87
CA SER A 132 12.87 -16.62 6.46
C SER A 132 13.76 -17.86 6.39
N THR A 133 14.56 -18.01 5.32
CA THR A 133 15.38 -19.21 5.10
C THR A 133 16.87 -18.99 5.35
N GLY A 134 17.34 -17.75 5.21
CA GLY A 134 18.77 -17.42 5.18
C GLY A 134 19.42 -17.64 3.80
N GLU A 135 18.68 -18.13 2.81
CA GLU A 135 19.22 -18.40 1.47
C GLU A 135 19.66 -17.13 0.78
N LYS A 136 20.95 -17.06 0.42
CA LYS A 136 21.57 -15.83 -0.10
C LYS A 136 21.24 -15.57 -1.57
N THR A 137 20.78 -16.58 -2.30
CA THR A 137 20.42 -16.47 -3.73
C THR A 137 19.28 -15.49 -3.96
N PHE A 138 18.23 -15.53 -3.12
CA PHE A 138 17.10 -14.61 -3.21
C PHE A 138 17.51 -13.16 -2.93
N LYS A 139 18.34 -12.95 -1.92
CA LYS A 139 18.94 -11.63 -1.65
C LYS A 139 19.75 -11.14 -2.84
N ALA A 140 20.66 -11.95 -3.37
CA ALA A 140 21.52 -11.57 -4.50
C ALA A 140 20.70 -11.20 -5.75
N LYS A 141 19.64 -11.96 -6.04
CA LYS A 141 18.70 -11.67 -7.12
C LYS A 141 17.96 -10.35 -6.90
N GLY A 142 17.42 -10.13 -5.71
CA GLY A 142 16.76 -8.87 -5.34
C GLY A 142 17.69 -7.67 -5.42
N ASP A 143 18.93 -7.80 -4.93
CA ASP A 143 19.95 -6.75 -4.99
C ASP A 143 20.31 -6.38 -6.44
N ALA A 144 20.49 -7.38 -7.30
CA ALA A 144 20.74 -7.17 -8.73
C ALA A 144 19.56 -6.46 -9.41
N MET A 145 18.32 -6.84 -9.09
CA MET A 145 17.13 -6.17 -9.61
C MET A 145 17.03 -4.72 -9.14
N VAL A 146 17.27 -4.44 -7.85
CA VAL A 146 17.31 -3.08 -7.30
C VAL A 146 18.35 -2.21 -8.02
N ALA A 147 19.53 -2.75 -8.30
CA ALA A 147 20.57 -2.02 -9.03
C ALA A 147 20.10 -1.60 -10.44
N GLU A 148 19.39 -2.49 -11.13
CA GLU A 148 18.81 -2.20 -12.45
C GLU A 148 17.63 -1.23 -12.38
N PHE A 149 16.75 -1.35 -11.38
CA PHE A 149 15.70 -0.36 -11.12
C PHE A 149 16.27 1.02 -10.82
N ALA A 150 17.36 1.11 -10.06
CA ALA A 150 18.02 2.39 -9.78
C ALA A 150 18.57 3.05 -11.06
N LYS A 151 19.08 2.27 -12.03
CA LYS A 151 19.47 2.77 -13.35
C LYS A 151 18.25 3.30 -14.12
N CYS A 152 17.15 2.55 -14.13
CA CYS A 152 15.90 2.97 -14.77
C CYS A 152 15.35 4.26 -14.15
N GLN A 153 15.27 4.32 -12.81
CA GLN A 153 14.83 5.52 -12.08
C GLN A 153 15.70 6.73 -12.42
N LYS A 154 17.03 6.56 -12.52
CA LYS A 154 17.94 7.64 -12.91
C LYS A 154 17.66 8.13 -14.34
N ALA A 155 17.48 7.22 -15.29
CA ALA A 155 17.18 7.56 -16.68
C ALA A 155 15.83 8.27 -16.84
N LEU A 156 14.87 7.99 -15.94
CA LEU A 156 13.57 8.68 -15.85
C LEU A 156 13.62 10.03 -15.11
N GLY A 157 14.81 10.59 -14.86
CA GLY A 157 14.98 11.88 -14.18
C GLY A 157 15.16 11.79 -12.66
N GLY A 158 15.22 10.58 -12.08
CA GLY A 158 15.68 10.35 -10.72
C GLY A 158 14.65 10.51 -9.60
N GLY A 159 13.39 10.82 -9.92
CA GLY A 159 12.27 10.87 -8.97
C GLY A 159 11.48 9.56 -8.96
N ASN A 160 10.48 9.46 -9.83
CA ASN A 160 9.65 8.27 -9.95
C ASN A 160 10.40 7.09 -10.61
N LEU A 161 10.16 5.88 -10.12
CA LEU A 161 10.45 4.65 -10.86
C LEU A 161 9.13 4.18 -11.50
N GLY A 162 9.14 3.94 -12.81
CA GLY A 162 7.92 3.56 -13.53
C GLY A 162 8.15 2.44 -14.53
N ALA A 163 7.25 1.46 -14.53
CA ALA A 163 7.08 0.53 -15.66
C ALA A 163 6.26 1.18 -16.79
N TYR A 164 5.79 2.41 -16.58
CA TYR A 164 5.02 3.23 -17.50
C TYR A 164 5.33 4.74 -17.25
N PRO A 165 5.03 5.64 -18.21
CA PRO A 165 5.28 7.07 -18.06
C PRO A 165 4.46 7.72 -16.94
N THR A 166 4.97 8.81 -16.35
CA THR A 166 4.28 9.53 -15.26
C THR A 166 2.95 10.18 -15.68
N GLU A 167 2.68 10.25 -16.98
CA GLU A 167 1.43 10.74 -17.56
C GLU A 167 0.19 9.99 -17.05
N LEU A 168 0.28 8.72 -16.62
CA LEU A 168 -0.85 8.02 -16.00
C LEU A 168 -1.30 8.68 -14.69
N TYR A 169 -0.38 9.23 -13.90
CA TYR A 169 -0.72 9.95 -12.69
C TYR A 169 -1.41 11.28 -13.04
N ASP A 170 -0.89 12.00 -14.04
CA ASP A 170 -1.50 13.26 -14.50
C ASP A 170 -2.91 13.06 -15.07
N ARG A 171 -3.10 12.02 -15.91
CA ARG A 171 -4.44 11.59 -16.35
C ARG A 171 -5.36 11.31 -15.16
N ARG A 172 -4.85 10.68 -14.11
CA ARG A 172 -5.65 10.43 -12.89
C ARG A 172 -6.00 11.72 -12.17
N ARG A 173 -5.07 12.67 -12.04
CA ARG A 173 -5.34 14.02 -11.51
C ARG A 173 -6.45 14.69 -12.31
N ASP A 174 -6.42 14.55 -13.63
CA ASP A 174 -7.36 15.24 -14.51
C ASP A 174 -8.69 14.48 -14.67
N GLY A 175 -8.89 13.41 -13.89
CA GLY A 175 -10.15 12.67 -13.80
C GLY A 175 -10.34 11.61 -14.90
N CYS A 176 -9.32 11.37 -15.72
CA CYS A 176 -9.37 10.35 -16.75
C CYS A 176 -9.38 8.94 -16.14
N LYS A 177 -9.91 7.98 -16.92
CA LYS A 177 -9.83 6.55 -16.60
C LYS A 177 -8.39 6.09 -16.79
N VAL A 178 -7.81 5.53 -15.73
CA VAL A 178 -6.47 4.94 -15.69
C VAL A 178 -6.50 3.83 -14.65
N TRP A 179 -5.80 2.73 -14.90
CA TRP A 179 -5.77 1.60 -13.97
C TRP A 179 -4.73 1.79 -12.85
N ALA A 180 -5.22 2.18 -11.67
CA ALA A 180 -4.55 2.05 -10.37
C ALA A 180 -3.03 2.42 -10.32
N PRO A 181 -2.61 3.63 -10.74
CA PRO A 181 -1.19 3.96 -10.84
C PRO A 181 -0.52 4.08 -9.46
N PHE A 182 -1.25 4.60 -8.47
CA PHE A 182 -0.76 4.65 -7.09
C PHE A 182 -0.69 3.27 -6.43
N TYR A 183 -1.54 2.32 -6.83
CA TYR A 183 -1.40 0.93 -6.37
C TYR A 183 -0.09 0.31 -6.81
N THR A 184 0.32 0.49 -8.06
CA THR A 184 1.57 -0.10 -8.55
C THR A 184 2.76 0.61 -7.90
N LEU A 185 2.71 1.94 -7.77
CA LEU A 185 3.76 2.71 -7.09
C LEU A 185 3.93 2.29 -5.62
N HIS A 186 2.82 1.97 -4.95
CA HIS A 186 2.85 1.38 -3.62
C HIS A 186 3.64 0.07 -3.64
N LYS A 187 3.40 -0.84 -4.59
CA LYS A 187 4.16 -2.10 -4.67
C LYS A 187 5.64 -1.86 -4.89
N PHE A 188 6.00 -0.90 -5.73
CA PHE A 188 7.41 -0.56 -5.97
C PHE A 188 8.04 -0.08 -4.66
N THR A 189 7.39 0.86 -3.99
CA THR A 189 7.87 1.44 -2.73
C THR A 189 8.01 0.39 -1.64
N ALA A 190 7.00 -0.46 -1.45
CA ALA A 190 7.02 -1.55 -0.47
C ALA A 190 8.12 -2.56 -0.75
N GLY A 191 8.24 -3.06 -1.99
CA GLY A 191 9.26 -4.04 -2.35
C GLY A 191 10.69 -3.52 -2.16
N HIS A 192 10.95 -2.25 -2.46
CA HIS A 192 12.25 -1.64 -2.21
C HIS A 192 12.50 -1.41 -0.71
N LEU A 193 11.47 -1.04 0.06
CA LEU A 193 11.58 -0.92 1.51
C LEU A 193 11.84 -2.27 2.18
N ASP A 194 11.24 -3.35 1.69
CA ASP A 194 11.45 -4.71 2.20
C ASP A 194 12.87 -5.19 1.90
N MET A 195 13.41 -4.92 0.70
CA MET A 195 14.81 -5.18 0.38
C MET A 195 15.77 -4.41 1.30
N TYR A 196 15.43 -3.20 1.73
CA TYR A 196 16.20 -2.51 2.77
C TYR A 196 16.06 -3.21 4.13
N THR A 197 14.82 -3.42 4.58
CA THR A 197 14.49 -3.88 5.94
C THR A 197 15.01 -5.29 6.21
N HIS A 198 14.90 -6.19 5.22
CA HIS A 198 15.20 -7.61 5.39
C HIS A 198 16.56 -8.02 4.82
N CYS A 199 17.08 -7.26 3.85
CA CYS A 199 18.34 -7.57 3.18
C CYS A 199 19.43 -6.51 3.41
N GLY A 200 19.14 -5.39 4.09
CA GLY A 200 20.11 -4.32 4.33
C GLY A 200 20.54 -3.59 3.05
N ASN A 201 19.69 -3.55 2.01
CA ASN A 201 20.03 -2.90 0.75
C ASN A 201 19.78 -1.38 0.81
N ASP A 202 20.82 -0.60 1.10
CA ASP A 202 20.75 0.87 1.15
C ASP A 202 20.36 1.53 -0.18
N GLN A 203 20.67 0.89 -1.32
CA GLN A 203 20.27 1.41 -2.63
C GLN A 203 18.75 1.29 -2.80
N ALA A 204 18.15 0.21 -2.30
CA ALA A 204 16.71 0.02 -2.31
C ALA A 204 15.99 1.13 -1.52
N LEU A 205 16.49 1.46 -0.32
CA LEU A 205 15.97 2.57 0.46
C LEU A 205 16.06 3.90 -0.31
N LYS A 206 17.20 4.20 -0.94
CA LYS A 206 17.36 5.42 -1.75
C LYS A 206 16.36 5.49 -2.91
N VAL A 207 16.07 4.36 -3.56
CA VAL A 207 15.07 4.28 -4.63
C VAL A 207 13.65 4.54 -4.09
N ALA A 208 13.29 3.92 -2.95
CA ALA A 208 12.02 4.13 -2.27
C ALA A 208 11.83 5.58 -1.82
N GLU A 209 12.84 6.18 -1.20
CA GLU A 209 12.81 7.57 -0.75
C GLU A 209 12.62 8.57 -1.89
N LYS A 210 13.19 8.29 -3.08
CA LYS A 210 13.01 9.11 -4.28
C LYS A 210 11.58 9.03 -4.82
N MET A 211 10.99 7.83 -4.85
CA MET A 211 9.57 7.67 -5.19
C MET A 211 8.67 8.42 -4.19
N ALA A 212 8.92 8.28 -2.89
CA ALA A 212 8.16 8.97 -1.85
C ALA A 212 8.25 10.50 -1.95
N ARG A 213 9.45 11.05 -2.22
CA ARG A 213 9.61 12.49 -2.48
C ARG A 213 8.85 12.93 -3.72
N TRP A 214 8.94 12.18 -4.81
CA TRP A 214 8.20 12.47 -6.04
C TRP A 214 6.68 12.50 -5.79
N VAL A 215 6.14 11.55 -5.01
CA VAL A 215 4.72 11.55 -4.61
C VAL A 215 4.38 12.78 -3.77
N GLY A 216 5.23 13.16 -2.83
CA GLY A 216 5.07 14.38 -2.04
C GLY A 216 4.96 15.62 -2.91
N ASP A 217 5.87 15.77 -3.89
CA ASP A 217 5.86 16.89 -4.82
C ASP A 217 4.64 16.88 -5.75
N TRP A 218 4.25 15.69 -6.23
CA TRP A 218 3.09 15.52 -7.11
C TRP A 218 1.76 15.85 -6.41
N THR A 219 1.61 15.46 -5.13
CA THR A 219 0.38 15.69 -4.34
C THR A 219 0.29 17.08 -3.72
N ARG A 220 1.42 17.79 -3.57
CA ARG A 220 1.54 19.11 -2.95
C ARG A 220 0.61 20.19 -3.52
N PRO A 221 0.44 20.36 -4.85
CA PRO A 221 -0.41 21.42 -5.40
C PRO A 221 -1.91 21.11 -5.30
N LEU A 222 -2.32 19.88 -4.96
CA LEU A 222 -3.72 19.49 -4.96
C LEU A 222 -4.43 20.01 -3.70
N ARG A 223 -5.66 20.51 -3.84
CA ARG A 223 -6.52 20.75 -2.66
C ARG A 223 -7.05 19.42 -2.15
N GLU A 224 -7.52 19.41 -0.91
CA GLU A 224 -8.01 18.19 -0.26
C GLU A 224 -9.16 17.55 -1.04
N GLU A 225 -10.13 18.34 -1.52
CA GLU A 225 -11.26 17.81 -2.30
C GLU A 225 -10.81 17.17 -3.60
N HIS A 226 -9.72 17.67 -4.20
CA HIS A 226 -9.13 17.08 -5.40
C HIS A 226 -8.38 15.80 -5.07
N MET A 227 -7.61 15.79 -3.99
CA MET A 227 -6.92 14.59 -3.54
C MET A 227 -7.92 13.45 -3.25
N GLN A 228 -9.03 13.74 -2.55
CA GLN A 228 -10.09 12.74 -2.29
C GLN A 228 -10.71 12.19 -3.60
N ARG A 229 -10.80 12.99 -4.68
CA ARG A 229 -11.21 12.46 -6.00
C ARG A 229 -10.16 11.57 -6.63
N VAL A 230 -8.87 11.89 -6.49
CA VAL A 230 -7.77 11.02 -6.95
C VAL A 230 -7.88 9.65 -6.29
N LEU A 231 -8.15 9.63 -4.98
CA LEU A 231 -8.26 8.41 -4.16
C LEU A 231 -9.46 7.51 -4.49
N ASN A 232 -10.40 7.95 -5.34
CA ASN A 232 -11.48 7.07 -5.83
C ASN A 232 -11.02 6.01 -6.85
N VAL A 233 -9.74 5.99 -7.20
CA VAL A 233 -9.10 4.89 -7.92
C VAL A 233 -8.09 4.24 -6.99
N GLU A 234 -8.01 2.91 -7.07
CA GLU A 234 -7.16 2.10 -6.21
C GLU A 234 -5.72 2.65 -6.12
N HIS A 235 -5.32 2.90 -4.89
CA HIS A 235 -4.00 3.43 -4.52
C HIS A 235 -3.20 2.43 -3.69
N GLY A 236 -3.66 1.17 -3.62
CA GLY A 236 -3.14 0.19 -2.67
C GLY A 236 -3.09 0.79 -1.26
N VAL A 237 -1.97 0.61 -0.57
CA VAL A 237 -1.73 1.14 0.77
C VAL A 237 -0.58 2.15 0.73
N MET A 238 -0.62 3.12 -0.19
CA MET A 238 0.35 4.23 -0.25
C MET A 238 0.51 4.93 1.11
N LEU A 239 -0.58 5.07 1.87
CA LEU A 239 -0.58 5.59 3.24
C LEU A 239 0.39 4.80 4.12
N GLU A 240 0.26 3.47 4.17
CA GLU A 240 1.12 2.61 4.98
C GLU A 240 2.57 2.66 4.49
N GLY A 241 2.82 2.54 3.18
CA GLY A 241 4.18 2.57 2.64
C GLY A 241 4.94 3.85 3.00
N LEU A 242 4.26 5.01 2.95
CA LEU A 242 4.82 6.29 3.37
C LEU A 242 5.00 6.39 4.91
N CYS A 243 4.04 5.86 5.68
CA CYS A 243 4.17 5.75 7.13
C CYS A 243 5.34 4.85 7.55
N ASN A 244 5.58 3.73 6.85
CA ASN A 244 6.67 2.79 7.14
C ASN A 244 8.05 3.37 6.78
N LEU A 245 8.13 4.30 5.82
CA LEU A 245 9.36 5.03 5.51
C LEU A 245 9.78 6.01 6.62
N HIS A 246 8.81 6.61 7.34
CA HIS A 246 9.10 7.58 8.39
C HIS A 246 10.01 7.05 9.51
N PRO A 247 9.69 5.93 10.21
CA PRO A 247 10.55 5.42 11.28
C PRO A 247 11.91 4.91 10.78
N VAL A 248 12.00 4.47 9.52
CA VAL A 248 13.26 4.03 8.90
C VAL A 248 14.21 5.19 8.62
N THR A 249 13.67 6.35 8.25
CA THR A 249 14.47 7.50 7.78
C THR A 249 14.52 8.67 8.76
N GLY A 250 13.61 8.72 9.75
CA GLY A 250 13.41 9.85 10.64
C GLY A 250 12.79 11.09 9.98
N LYS A 251 12.36 10.98 8.71
CA LYS A 251 11.92 12.11 7.88
C LYS A 251 10.44 12.37 8.01
N GLU A 252 10.09 13.50 8.62
CA GLU A 252 8.71 13.91 8.89
C GLU A 252 7.89 14.18 7.61
N GLU A 253 8.55 14.52 6.49
CA GLU A 253 7.88 14.74 5.21
C GLU A 253 7.14 13.51 4.68
N TYR A 254 7.59 12.29 5.02
CA TYR A 254 6.92 11.07 4.58
C TYR A 254 5.60 10.87 5.31
N ARG A 255 5.55 11.15 6.62
CA ARG A 255 4.31 11.17 7.39
C ARG A 255 3.34 12.23 6.88
N LYS A 256 3.84 13.43 6.55
CA LYS A 256 3.01 14.51 5.96
C LYS A 256 2.42 14.11 4.61
N THR A 257 3.23 13.47 3.75
CA THR A 257 2.75 12.95 2.47
C THR A 257 1.77 11.80 2.66
N ALA A 258 1.98 10.92 3.64
CA ALA A 258 1.10 9.79 3.95
C ALA A 258 -0.34 10.26 4.24
N ASN A 259 -0.50 11.36 4.98
CA ASN A 259 -1.81 11.94 5.30
C ASN A 259 -2.61 12.36 4.05
N ARG A 260 -1.95 12.58 2.90
CA ARG A 260 -2.63 12.88 1.62
C ARG A 260 -3.38 11.67 1.07
N PHE A 261 -3.05 10.47 1.52
CA PHE A 261 -3.70 9.20 1.15
C PHE A 261 -4.70 8.72 2.19
N ASP A 262 -5.10 9.58 3.14
CA ASP A 262 -6.19 9.30 4.07
C ASP A 262 -7.54 9.41 3.32
N HIS A 263 -8.02 8.28 2.80
CA HIS A 263 -9.24 8.19 2.00
C HIS A 263 -10.48 8.26 2.92
N GLN A 264 -11.00 9.48 3.10
CA GLN A 264 -12.07 9.77 4.06
C GLN A 264 -13.35 8.97 3.81
N ARG A 265 -13.64 8.65 2.54
CA ARG A 265 -14.78 7.80 2.17
C ARG A 265 -14.74 6.43 2.84
N ILE A 266 -13.54 5.90 3.10
CA ILE A 266 -13.34 4.61 3.75
C ILE A 266 -13.12 4.81 5.25
N PHE A 267 -12.16 5.66 5.63
CA PHE A 267 -11.73 5.74 7.03
C PHE A 267 -12.69 6.50 7.95
N ALA A 268 -13.43 7.51 7.46
CA ALA A 268 -14.29 8.31 8.34
C ALA A 268 -15.49 7.51 8.90
N PRO A 269 -16.26 6.73 8.10
CA PRO A 269 -17.30 5.86 8.65
C PRO A 269 -16.74 4.81 9.62
N LEU A 270 -15.59 4.21 9.29
CA LEU A 270 -14.95 3.20 10.13
C LEU A 270 -14.47 3.78 11.48
N ALA A 271 -13.92 5.00 11.49
CA ALA A 271 -13.54 5.70 12.70
C ALA A 271 -14.75 6.01 13.62
N GLU A 272 -15.95 6.10 13.04
CA GLU A 272 -17.21 6.29 13.74
C GLU A 272 -17.93 4.97 14.04
N GLY A 273 -17.28 3.82 13.80
CA GLY A 273 -17.83 2.48 14.05
C GLY A 273 -18.94 2.07 13.08
N ARG A 274 -19.03 2.71 11.91
CA ARG A 274 -20.00 2.36 10.85
C ARG A 274 -19.34 1.51 9.77
N ASP A 275 -19.93 0.35 9.52
CA ASP A 275 -19.60 -0.48 8.36
C ASP A 275 -20.43 -0.03 7.15
N GLU A 276 -19.79 0.74 6.26
CA GLU A 276 -20.35 1.19 4.99
C GLU A 276 -19.63 0.53 3.79
N LEU A 277 -19.02 -0.65 3.99
CA LEU A 277 -18.20 -1.32 2.99
C LEU A 277 -19.01 -2.09 1.94
N LYS A 278 -20.34 -2.22 2.14
CA LYS A 278 -21.20 -2.94 1.20
C LYS A 278 -21.11 -2.35 -0.22
N GLY A 279 -20.67 -3.18 -1.17
CA GLY A 279 -20.53 -2.81 -2.58
C GLY A 279 -19.23 -2.09 -2.93
N VAL A 280 -18.31 -1.93 -1.96
CA VAL A 280 -16.93 -1.51 -2.20
C VAL A 280 -16.10 -2.74 -2.58
N HIS A 281 -15.17 -2.58 -3.52
CA HIS A 281 -14.20 -3.63 -3.85
C HIS A 281 -13.30 -3.90 -2.63
N ALA A 282 -13.21 -5.17 -2.21
CA ALA A 282 -12.41 -5.62 -1.07
C ALA A 282 -10.93 -5.82 -1.42
#